data_AF-A0A976D3C6-F1
#
_entry.id   AF-A0A976D3C6-F1
#
_cell.length_a   1.000
_cell.length_b   1.000
_cell.length_c   1.000
_cell.angle_alpha   90.00
_cell.angle_beta   90.00
_cell.angle_gamma   90.00
#
_symmetry.space_group_name_H-M   'P 1'
#
loop_
_entity.id
_entity.type
_entity.pdbx_description
1 polymer ?
#
loop_
_entity_poly.entity_id
_entity_poly.type
_entity_poly.pdbx_seq_one_letter_code
_entity_poly.pdbx_strand_id
1 'polypeptide(L)' 'MKKNKIVLVTGASSGFGEAMAHVFAAAGWSLILTARRAQKLT' A
#
# COMPACT_ATOMS: atom_id res chain seq x y z
N MET A 1 0.32 -12.45 20.84
CA MET A 1 0.13 -11.37 19.83
C MET A 1 0.44 -11.93 18.46
N LYS A 2 -0.48 -11.85 17.48
CA LYS A 2 -0.16 -12.20 16.08
C LYS A 2 0.72 -11.10 15.49
N LYS A 3 1.85 -11.45 14.85
CA LYS A 3 2.62 -10.50 14.03
C LYS A 3 1.76 -10.13 12.81
N ASN A 4 1.22 -8.92 12.77
CA ASN A 4 0.63 -8.39 11.54
C ASN A 4 1.75 -8.21 10.51
N LYS A 5 1.50 -8.70 9.29
CA LYS A 5 2.43 -8.54 8.18
C LYS A 5 2.35 -7.10 7.68
N ILE A 6 3.50 -6.48 7.48
CA ILE A 6 3.62 -5.10 6.98
C ILE A 6 4.24 -5.13 5.59
N VAL A 7 3.71 -4.33 4.67
CA VAL A 7 4.26 -4.14 3.32
C VAL A 7 4.51 -2.66 3.04
N LEU A 8 5.67 -2.34 2.46
CA LEU A 8 6.00 -1.02 1.92
C LEU A 8 5.76 -1.03 0.41
N VAL A 9 4.88 -0.16 -0.06
CA VAL A 9 4.60 0.01 -1.49
C VAL A 9 5.09 1.39 -1.93
N THR A 10 6.02 1.42 -2.88
CA THR A 10 6.50 2.64 -3.52
C THR A 10 5.77 2.89 -4.83
N GLY A 11 5.56 4.16 -5.18
CA GLY A 11 4.75 4.52 -6.34
C GLY A 11 3.25 4.17 -6.19
N ALA A 12 2.74 4.14 -4.95
CA ALA A 12 1.39 3.67 -4.64
C ALA A 12 0.24 4.57 -5.15
N SER A 13 0.56 5.72 -5.78
CA SER A 13 -0.44 6.70 -6.26
C SER A 13 -1.10 6.36 -7.61
N SER A 14 -0.63 5.33 -8.32
CA SER A 14 -1.15 4.96 -9.64
C SER A 14 -0.62 3.62 -10.13
N GLY A 15 -1.38 2.93 -10.99
CA GLY A 15 -0.88 1.78 -11.75
C GLY A 15 -0.61 0.56 -10.87
N PHE A 16 0.51 -0.14 -11.07
CA PHE A 16 0.80 -1.36 -10.31
C PHE A 16 0.95 -1.11 -8.80
N GLY A 17 1.54 0.01 -8.37
CA GLY A 17 1.67 0.32 -6.95
C GLY A 17 0.31 0.47 -6.25
N GLU A 18 -0.62 1.16 -6.90
CA GLU A 18 -2.00 1.30 -6.42
C GLU A 18 -2.72 -0.06 -6.37
N ALA A 19 -2.65 -0.83 -7.46
CA ALA A 19 -3.25 -2.16 -7.52
C ALA A 19 -2.69 -3.11 -6.44
N MET A 20 -1.38 -3.09 -6.20
CA MET A 20 -0.75 -3.87 -5.14
C MET A 20 -1.21 -3.42 -3.75
N ALA A 21 -1.32 -2.10 -3.51
CA ALA A 21 -1.82 -1.58 -2.24
C ALA A 21 -3.24 -2.11 -1.95
N HIS A 22 -4.13 -2.12 -2.94
CA HIS A 22 -5.47 -2.68 -2.79
C HIS A 22 -5.45 -4.19 -2.50
N VAL A 23 -4.63 -4.96 -3.20
CA VAL A 23 -4.52 -6.42 -2.99
C VAL A 23 -4.02 -6.74 -1.58
N PHE A 24 -2.97 -6.05 -1.09
CA PHE A 24 -2.44 -6.29 0.25
C PHE A 24 -3.38 -5.80 1.36
N ALA A 25 -4.09 -4.70 1.15
CA ALA A 25 -5.11 -4.23 2.07
C ALA A 25 -6.26 -5.25 2.20
N ALA A 26 -6.74 -5.79 1.07
CA ALA A 26 -7.77 -6.83 1.07
C ALA A 26 -7.30 -8.12 1.75
N ALA A 27 -6.01 -8.43 1.70
CA ALA A 27 -5.40 -9.56 2.40
C ALA A 27 -5.17 -9.30 3.91
N GLY A 28 -5.55 -8.13 4.45
CA GLY A 28 -5.44 -7.78 5.86
C GLY A 28 -4.04 -7.40 6.33
N TRP A 29 -3.17 -6.97 5.42
CA TRP A 29 -1.83 -6.50 5.77
C TRP A 29 -1.87 -5.05 6.24
N SER A 30 -0.89 -4.63 7.04
CA SER A 30 -0.65 -3.22 7.30
C SER A 30 0.22 -2.63 6.20
N LEU A 31 -0.10 -1.44 5.73
CA LEU A 31 0.57 -0.83 4.57
C LEU A 31 1.32 0.43 4.96
N ILE A 32 2.51 0.60 4.36
CA ILE A 32 3.23 1.87 4.29
C ILE A 32 3.23 2.25 2.81
N LEU A 33 2.60 3.36 2.46
CA LEU A 33 2.47 3.82 1.09
C LEU A 33 3.35 5.03 0.85
N THR A 34 4.13 5.01 -0.23
CA THR A 34 4.92 6.17 -0.65
C THR A 34 4.64 6.49 -2.11
N ALA A 35 4.57 7.77 -2.43
CA ALA A 35 4.45 8.24 -3.79
C ALA A 35 4.95 9.68 -3.90
N ARG A 36 5.46 10.06 -5.08
CA ARG A 36 5.87 11.45 -5.36
C ARG A 36 4.71 12.45 -5.24
N ARG A 37 3.49 12.01 -5.54
CA ARG A 37 2.26 12.82 -5.49
C ARG A 37 1.40 12.33 -4.34
N ALA A 38 1.71 12.77 -3.12
CA ALA A 38 1.01 12.34 -1.92
C ALA A 38 -0.50 12.61 -1.98
N GLN A 39 -0.92 13.66 -2.70
CA GLN A 39 -2.34 14.02 -2.89
C GLN A 39 -3.16 12.96 -3.65
N LYS A 40 -2.50 12.03 -4.34
CA LYS A 40 -3.14 10.91 -5.04
C LYS A 40 -3.22 9.62 -4.20
N LEU A 41 -2.74 9.63 -2.95
CA LEU A 41 -2.91 8.53 -2.01
C LEU A 41 -4.23 8.70 -1.25
N THR A 42 -5.34 8.44 -1.94
CA THR A 42 -6.71 8.51 -1.39
C THR A 42 -7.29 7.13 -1.17
#